data_AF-A0A7D9M0T9-F1
#
_entry.id   AF-A0A7D9M0T9-F1
#
_cell.length_a   1.000
_cell.length_b   1.000
_cell.length_c   1.000
_cell.angle_alpha   90.00
_cell.angle_beta   90.00
_cell.angle_gamma   90.00
#
_symmetry.space_group_name_H-M   'P 1'
#
loop_
_entity.id
_entity.type
_entity.pdbx_description
1 polymer ?
#
loop_
_entity_poly.entity_id
_entity_poly.type
_entity_poly.pdbx_seq_one_letter_code
_entity_poly.pdbx_strand_id
1 'polypeptide(L)'
;MASTAVLFCFLVLHCITALDAQCSHLTYTTINNVRRSTAYTATYDLCDRGLIQDGSWYRFKSAAGDKMPESDPKIKHCGTYIPIWMNGRHPATPGVVVDRTACASVPRRRPVG
;
A
#
# COMPACT_ATOMS: atom_id res chain seq x y z
N MET A 1 10.22 41.95 -13.82
CA MET A 1 10.75 40.60 -13.50
C MET A 1 10.08 39.93 -12.30
N ALA A 2 9.33 40.64 -11.43
CA ALA A 2 8.62 40.01 -10.29
C ALA A 2 7.28 39.33 -10.65
N SER A 3 6.65 39.70 -11.78
CA SER A 3 5.29 39.26 -12.13
C SER A 3 5.20 37.78 -12.55
N THR A 4 6.20 37.26 -13.26
CA THR A 4 6.21 35.86 -13.74
C THR A 4 6.47 34.87 -12.62
N ALA A 5 7.35 35.21 -11.66
CA ALA A 5 7.64 34.38 -10.49
C ALA A 5 6.43 34.24 -9.55
N VAL A 6 5.66 35.32 -9.40
CA VAL A 6 4.43 35.34 -8.59
C VAL A 6 3.33 34.50 -9.26
N LEU A 7 3.12 34.64 -10.58
CA LEU A 7 2.19 33.79 -11.33
C LEU A 7 2.57 32.31 -11.26
N PHE A 8 3.86 31.98 -11.41
CA PHE A 8 4.35 30.61 -11.28
C PHE A 8 4.09 30.05 -9.88
N CYS A 9 4.34 30.82 -8.82
CA CYS A 9 4.05 30.42 -7.44
C CYS A 9 2.55 30.18 -7.22
N PHE A 10 1.68 31.04 -7.76
CA PHE A 10 0.24 30.84 -7.71
C PHE A 10 -0.20 29.59 -8.49
N LEU A 11 0.32 29.35 -9.70
CA LEU A 11 0.00 28.16 -10.48
C LEU A 11 0.48 26.87 -9.79
N VAL A 12 1.66 26.89 -9.17
CA VAL A 12 2.18 25.77 -8.38
C VAL A 12 1.32 25.53 -7.14
N LEU A 13 0.95 26.58 -6.40
CA LEU A 13 0.12 26.46 -5.21
C LEU A 13 -1.29 25.95 -5.55
N HIS A 14 -1.90 26.43 -6.64
CA HIS A 14 -3.18 25.93 -7.14
C HIS A 14 -3.10 24.48 -7.65
N CYS A 15 -1.96 24.07 -8.22
CA CYS A 15 -1.75 22.69 -8.64
C CYS A 15 -1.61 21.74 -7.44
N ILE A 16 -0.90 22.18 -6.39
CA ILE A 16 -0.76 21.41 -5.13
C ILE A 16 -2.13 21.25 -4.46
N THR A 17 -2.93 22.32 -4.35
CA THR A 17 -4.26 22.24 -3.74
C THR A 17 -5.23 21.40 -4.57
N ALA A 18 -5.14 21.44 -5.91
CA ALA A 18 -5.96 20.60 -6.78
C ALA A 18 -5.66 19.11 -6.62
N LEU A 19 -4.39 18.73 -6.43
CA LEU A 19 -3.99 17.33 -6.21
C LEU A 19 -4.49 16.80 -4.86
N ASP A 20 -4.45 17.62 -3.81
CA ASP A 20 -4.97 17.25 -2.49
C ASP A 20 -6.50 17.15 -2.47
N ALA A 21 -7.21 18.01 -3.22
CA ALA A 21 -8.68 18.00 -3.30
C ALA A 21 -9.24 16.72 -3.94
N GLN A 22 -8.50 16.08 -4.86
CA GLN A 22 -8.95 14.83 -5.49
C GLN A 22 -8.99 13.66 -4.50
N CYS A 23 -8.18 13.71 -3.43
CA CYS A 23 -8.04 12.67 -2.42
C CYS A 23 -8.60 13.05 -1.05
N SER A 24 -9.03 14.30 -0.83
CA SER A 24 -9.51 14.82 0.46
C SER A 24 -10.80 14.14 0.96
N HIS A 25 -11.54 13.48 0.05
CA HIS A 25 -12.76 12.72 0.39
C HIS A 25 -12.50 11.24 0.68
N LEU A 26 -11.28 10.73 0.45
CA LEU A 26 -10.96 9.32 0.69
C LEU A 26 -10.62 9.12 2.16
N THR A 27 -11.55 8.51 2.90
CA THR A 27 -11.30 8.04 4.27
C THR A 27 -10.62 6.67 4.23
N TYR A 28 -9.53 6.52 4.98
CA TYR A 28 -8.79 5.27 5.06
C TYR A 28 -8.28 4.99 6.47
N THR A 29 -8.15 3.72 6.81
CA THR A 29 -7.50 3.25 8.04
C THR A 29 -6.00 3.08 7.81
N THR A 30 -5.19 3.67 8.69
CA THR A 30 -3.74 3.51 8.62
C THR A 30 -3.29 2.20 9.25
N ILE A 31 -2.50 1.41 8.51
CA ILE A 31 -1.80 0.24 9.01
C ILE A 31 -0.35 0.64 9.31
N ASN A 32 -0.06 0.89 10.59
CA ASN A 32 1.28 1.24 11.08
C ASN A 32 1.84 0.10 11.93
N ASN A 33 2.41 -0.92 11.28
CA ASN A 33 3.02 -2.04 11.98
C ASN A 33 4.22 -2.58 11.20
N VAL A 34 5.42 -2.42 11.77
CA VAL A 34 6.70 -2.83 11.15
C VAL A 34 6.79 -4.34 10.87
N ARG A 35 6.02 -5.16 11.59
CA ARG A 35 5.96 -6.61 11.37
C ARG A 35 5.33 -6.98 10.02
N ARG A 36 4.69 -6.03 9.33
CA ARG A 36 4.15 -6.20 7.96
C ARG A 36 5.21 -6.13 6.86
N SER A 37 6.48 -5.89 7.21
CA SER A 37 7.60 -5.88 6.26
C SER A 37 7.83 -7.24 5.59
N THR A 38 8.26 -7.24 4.34
CA THR A 38 8.79 -8.44 3.67
C THR A 38 10.05 -8.97 4.35
N ALA A 39 10.80 -8.13 5.06
CA ALA A 39 11.96 -8.55 5.85
C ALA A 39 11.59 -9.22 7.18
N TYR A 40 10.35 -9.09 7.64
CA TYR A 40 9.92 -9.66 8.91
C TYR A 40 9.42 -11.10 8.73
N THR A 41 10.06 -12.05 9.42
CA THR A 41 9.61 -13.44 9.49
C THR A 41 8.71 -13.64 10.70
N ALA A 42 7.52 -14.19 10.49
CA ALA A 42 6.51 -14.44 11.50
C ALA A 42 6.93 -15.58 12.43
N THR A 43 7.07 -15.25 13.72
CA THR A 43 7.12 -16.23 14.82
C THR A 43 5.73 -16.53 15.36
N TYR A 44 4.88 -15.50 15.39
CA TYR A 44 3.44 -15.58 15.69
C TYR A 44 2.69 -14.76 14.66
N ASP A 45 1.59 -15.29 14.13
CA ASP A 45 0.80 -14.60 13.13
C ASP A 45 0.07 -13.39 13.71
N LEU A 46 0.06 -12.30 12.96
CA LEU A 46 -0.78 -11.14 13.26
C LEU A 46 -2.24 -11.49 12.99
N CYS A 47 -3.12 -11.11 13.90
CA CYS A 47 -4.56 -11.27 13.73
C CYS A 47 -5.17 -9.99 13.15
N ASP A 48 -5.75 -10.09 11.96
CA ASP A 48 -6.38 -8.97 11.25
C ASP A 48 -7.87 -8.84 11.46
N ARG A 49 -8.48 -9.76 12.22
CA ARG A 49 -9.94 -9.88 12.37
C ARG A 49 -10.63 -8.62 12.88
N GLY A 50 -9.94 -7.79 13.67
CA GLY A 50 -10.46 -6.52 14.17
C GLY A 50 -9.97 -5.29 13.38
N LEU A 51 -9.01 -5.48 12.47
CA LEU A 51 -8.40 -4.40 11.69
C LEU A 51 -9.07 -4.26 10.32
N ILE A 52 -9.34 -5.39 9.66
CA ILE A 52 -9.89 -5.43 8.30
C ILE A 52 -11.41 -5.51 8.34
N GLN A 53 -12.06 -4.59 7.65
CA GLN A 53 -13.49 -4.37 7.54
C GLN A 53 -13.84 -4.26 6.06
N ASP A 54 -14.92 -4.91 5.66
CA ASP A 54 -15.35 -4.90 4.26
C ASP A 54 -15.74 -3.49 3.82
N GLY A 55 -15.38 -3.12 2.58
CA GLY A 55 -15.67 -1.80 2.02
C GLY A 55 -14.81 -0.65 2.56
N SER A 56 -13.80 -0.94 3.39
CA SER A 56 -12.87 0.07 3.91
C SER A 56 -11.57 0.16 3.12
N TRP A 57 -11.00 1.37 3.07
CA TRP A 57 -9.70 1.64 2.47
C TRP A 57 -8.59 1.57 3.52
N TYR A 58 -7.43 1.01 3.12
CA TYR A 58 -6.28 0.84 4.00
C TYR A 58 -5.04 1.48 3.41
N ARG A 59 -4.22 2.10 4.27
CA ARG A 59 -2.94 2.70 3.88
C ARG A 59 -1.81 2.20 4.77
N PHE A 60 -0.79 1.58 4.18
CA PHE A 60 0.44 1.25 4.90
C PHE A 60 1.22 2.53 5.16
N LYS A 61 1.59 2.77 6.42
CA LYS A 61 2.44 3.90 6.81
C LYS A 61 3.25 3.53 8.04
N SER A 62 4.33 2.80 7.81
CA SER A 62 5.22 2.31 8.87
C SER A 62 6.68 2.56 8.53
N ALA A 63 7.58 2.37 9.50
CA ALA A 63 9.02 2.43 9.25
C ALA A 63 9.52 1.35 8.28
N ALA A 64 8.72 0.30 8.02
CA ALA A 64 9.03 -0.72 7.03
C ALA A 64 8.66 -0.33 5.58
N GLY A 65 8.01 0.83 5.39
CA GLY A 65 7.52 1.30 4.11
C GLY A 65 6.00 1.50 4.08
N ASP A 66 5.51 1.82 2.87
CA ASP A 66 4.16 2.31 2.60
C ASP A 66 3.45 1.58 1.44
N LYS A 67 4.02 0.47 0.96
CA LYS A 67 3.54 -0.27 -0.22
C LYS A 67 3.39 -1.76 0.05
N MET A 68 2.42 -2.38 -0.62
CA MET A 68 2.31 -3.84 -0.67
C MET A 68 3.44 -4.40 -1.55
N PRO A 69 4.02 -5.57 -1.27
CA PRO A 69 5.02 -6.13 -2.19
C PRO A 69 4.41 -6.46 -3.56
N GLU A 70 5.17 -6.19 -4.63
CA GLU A 70 4.80 -6.49 -6.03
C GLU A 70 5.22 -7.92 -6.46
N SER A 71 5.84 -8.67 -5.54
CA SER A 71 6.36 -10.01 -5.77
C SER A 71 6.16 -10.88 -4.53
N ASP A 72 6.04 -12.19 -4.74
CA ASP A 72 5.88 -13.20 -3.67
C ASP A 72 6.97 -13.09 -2.59
N PRO A 73 6.62 -12.63 -1.36
CA PRO A 73 7.57 -12.50 -0.25
C PRO A 73 7.90 -13.84 0.43
N LYS A 74 7.32 -14.96 -0.02
CA LYS A 74 7.37 -16.30 0.57
C LYS A 74 6.53 -16.44 1.83
N ILE A 75 6.22 -17.70 2.17
CA ILE A 75 5.46 -18.06 3.38
C ILE A 75 6.14 -17.51 4.64
N LYS A 76 5.35 -17.21 5.68
CA LYS A 76 5.83 -16.68 6.97
C LYS A 76 6.48 -15.30 6.92
N HIS A 77 6.36 -14.52 5.85
CA HIS A 77 6.80 -13.13 5.85
C HIS A 77 5.66 -12.15 6.20
N CYS A 78 5.93 -10.84 6.28
CA CYS A 78 4.89 -9.81 6.49
C CYS A 78 4.03 -10.02 7.76
N GLY A 79 4.52 -10.80 8.73
CA GLY A 79 3.86 -11.05 10.00
C GLY A 79 2.65 -12.00 9.90
N THR A 80 2.59 -12.84 8.88
CA THR A 80 1.53 -13.85 8.71
C THR A 80 2.08 -15.12 8.05
N TYR A 81 1.43 -16.27 8.28
CA TYR A 81 1.79 -17.53 7.66
C TYR A 81 1.60 -17.54 6.13
N ILE A 82 0.54 -16.88 5.63
CA ILE A 82 0.19 -16.80 4.20
C ILE A 82 0.15 -15.32 3.78
N PRO A 83 1.30 -14.73 3.37
CA PRO A 83 1.33 -13.34 2.94
C PRO A 83 0.56 -13.09 1.65
N ILE A 84 -0.16 -11.96 1.62
CA ILE A 84 -0.78 -11.42 0.42
C ILE A 84 0.19 -10.43 -0.23
N TRP A 85 0.26 -10.49 -1.56
CA TRP A 85 1.09 -9.60 -2.39
C TRP A 85 0.32 -9.19 -3.65
N MET A 86 0.76 -8.11 -4.29
CA MET A 86 0.09 -7.54 -5.46
C MET A 86 0.75 -8.03 -6.75
N ASN A 87 -0.02 -8.64 -7.66
CA ASN A 87 0.47 -8.98 -8.98
C ASN A 87 0.38 -7.76 -9.91
N GLY A 88 1.55 -7.28 -10.34
CA GLY A 88 1.71 -6.08 -11.16
C GLY A 88 2.41 -4.96 -10.38
N ARG A 89 2.65 -3.83 -11.07
CA ARG A 89 3.37 -2.68 -10.51
C ARG A 89 2.44 -1.63 -9.93
N HIS A 90 2.87 -0.93 -8.89
CA HIS A 90 2.22 0.29 -8.43
C HIS A 90 2.13 1.33 -9.55
N PRO A 91 1.12 2.22 -9.54
CA PRO A 91 1.09 3.36 -10.43
C PRO A 91 2.40 4.15 -10.34
N ALA A 92 3.04 4.41 -11.48
CA ALA A 92 4.20 5.29 -11.55
C ALA A 92 3.79 6.77 -11.45
N THR A 93 2.57 7.08 -11.87
CA THR A 93 2.02 8.43 -11.88
C THR A 93 1.16 8.66 -10.62
N PRO A 94 1.44 9.70 -9.84
CA PRO A 94 0.60 10.08 -8.69
C PRO A 94 -0.85 10.36 -9.10
N GLY A 95 -1.80 10.04 -8.22
CA GLY A 95 -3.24 10.31 -8.44
C GLY A 95 -3.96 9.29 -9.33
N VAL A 96 -3.26 8.31 -9.91
CA VAL A 96 -3.88 7.28 -10.74
C VAL A 96 -4.29 6.07 -9.89
N VAL A 97 -5.55 5.66 -10.05
CA VAL A 97 -6.09 4.42 -9.48
C VAL A 97 -6.01 3.31 -10.53
N VAL A 98 -5.59 2.12 -10.12
CA VAL A 98 -5.44 0.97 -10.99
C VAL A 98 -5.95 -0.29 -10.32
N ASP A 99 -6.59 -1.16 -11.10
CA ASP A 99 -6.98 -2.47 -10.62
C ASP A 99 -5.80 -3.45 -10.68
N ARG A 100 -5.66 -4.26 -9.63
CA ARG A 100 -4.58 -5.24 -9.48
C ARG A 100 -5.13 -6.52 -8.86
N THR A 101 -4.51 -7.64 -9.21
CA THR A 101 -4.84 -8.93 -8.62
C THR A 101 -4.04 -9.12 -7.34
N ALA A 102 -4.73 -9.43 -6.25
CA ALA A 102 -4.09 -9.91 -5.02
C ALA A 102 -3.75 -11.40 -5.16
N CYS A 103 -2.54 -11.78 -4.76
CA CYS A 103 -2.04 -13.15 -4.76
C CYS A 103 -1.63 -13.57 -3.35
N ALA A 104 -1.62 -14.88 -3.08
CA ALA A 104 -1.27 -15.43 -1.78
C ALA A 104 -0.08 -16.38 -1.88
N SER A 105 0.86 -16.25 -0.95
CA SER A 105 2.06 -17.10 -0.88
C SER A 105 1.69 -18.40 -0.15
N VAL A 106 1.14 -19.36 -0.87
CA VAL A 106 0.70 -20.65 -0.30
C VAL A 106 1.84 -21.68 -0.34
N PRO A 107 1.94 -22.59 0.66
CA PRO A 107 2.84 -23.73 0.57
C PRO A 107 2.53 -24.53 -0.69
N ARG A 108 3.55 -24.93 -1.46
CA ARG A 108 3.33 -25.87 -2.57
C ARG A 108 2.74 -27.14 -1.97
N ARG A 109 1.53 -27.52 -2.38
CA ARG A 109 1.03 -28.88 -2.11
C ARG A 109 2.03 -29.82 -2.76
N ARG A 110 2.61 -30.76 -1.99
CA ARG A 110 3.17 -31.96 -2.64
C ARG A 110 2.02 -32.55 -3.47
N PRO A 111 2.23 -32.90 -4.75
CA PRO A 111 1.28 -33.74 -5.45
C PRO A 111 1.03 -34.96 -4.55
N VAL A 112 -0.22 -35.20 -4.18
CA VAL A 112 -0.60 -36.51 -3.67
C VAL A 112 -0.39 -37.41 -4.88
N GLY A 113 0.65 -38.24 -4.81
CA GLY A 113 0.91 -39.26 -5.82
C GLY A 113 -0.22 -40.27 -5.86
#